data_AF-D5BL82-F1
#
_entry.id   AF-D5BL82-F1
#
_cell.length_a   1.000
_cell.length_b   1.000
_cell.length_c   1.000
_cell.angle_alpha   90.00
_cell.angle_beta   90.00
_cell.angle_gamma   90.00
#
_symmetry.space_group_name_H-M   'P 1'
#
loop_
_entity.id
_entity.type
_entity.pdbx_description
1 polymer ?
#
loop_
_entity_poly.entity_id
_entity_poly.type
_entity_poly.pdbx_seq_one_letter_code
_entity_poly.pdbx_strand_id
1 'polypeptide(L)'
;MENLKSLRLQNRLQQLKDSYELKNLDLQILQKVQQYQIISICCTTEGGFDKKTGAFYTQDRTLNYKIKISFKRTPTSPSEFVLIKAEEAEEDFFNFPNKKAVLNKAG
;
A
#
# COMPACT_ATOMS: atom_id res chain seq x y z
N MET A 1 4.96 19.63 -15.12
CA MET A 1 5.85 19.17 -14.02
C MET A 1 5.32 17.93 -13.29
N GLU A 2 4.00 17.72 -13.19
CA GLU A 2 3.41 16.55 -12.50
C GLU A 2 3.76 15.20 -13.13
N ASN A 3 3.84 15.14 -14.47
CA ASN A 3 4.20 13.90 -15.19
C ASN A 3 5.60 13.36 -14.82
N LEU A 4 6.57 14.24 -14.59
CA LEU A 4 7.94 13.84 -14.20
C LEU A 4 7.98 13.30 -12.76
N LYS A 5 7.19 13.88 -11.84
CA LYS A 5 7.09 13.39 -10.46
C LYS A 5 6.41 12.02 -10.41
N SER A 6 5.33 11.86 -11.17
CA SER A 6 4.61 10.58 -11.28
C SER A 6 5.52 9.48 -11.84
N LEU A 7 6.28 9.76 -12.90
CA LEU A 7 7.21 8.79 -13.50
C LEU A 7 8.33 8.38 -12.52
N ARG A 8 8.91 9.33 -11.78
CA ARG A 8 9.93 9.03 -10.76
C ARG A 8 9.40 8.13 -9.65
N LEU A 9 8.16 8.37 -9.19
CA LEU A 9 7.52 7.55 -8.17
C LEU A 9 7.20 6.14 -8.67
N GLN A 10 6.78 6.01 -9.93
CA GLN A 10 6.57 4.70 -10.56
C GLN A 10 7.88 3.90 -10.66
N ASN A 11 8.97 4.53 -11.09
CA ASN A 11 10.29 3.90 -11.12
C ASN A 11 10.75 3.48 -9.72
N ARG A 12 10.50 4.31 -8.71
CA ARG A 12 10.84 3.98 -7.33
C ARG A 12 10.02 2.79 -6.80
N LEU A 13 8.74 2.72 -7.15
CA LEU A 13 7.88 1.58 -6.80
C LEU A 13 8.36 0.29 -7.45
N GLN A 14 8.90 0.34 -8.66
CA GLN A 14 9.52 -0.81 -9.30
C GLN A 14 10.80 -1.23 -8.56
N GLN A 15 11.67 -0.29 -8.19
CA GLN A 15 12.88 -0.57 -7.40
C GLN A 15 12.59 -1.20 -6.04
N LEU A 16 11.45 -0.88 -5.41
CA LEU A 16 11.04 -1.53 -4.16
C LEU A 16 10.86 -3.04 -4.32
N LYS A 17 10.39 -3.51 -5.48
CA LYS A 17 10.23 -4.94 -5.76
C LYS A 17 11.58 -5.66 -5.78
N ASP A 18 12.63 -4.96 -6.22
CA ASP A 18 13.97 -5.53 -6.38
C ASP A 18 14.81 -5.40 -5.09
N SER A 19 14.54 -4.37 -4.27
CA SER A 19 15.36 -4.03 -3.10
C SER A 19 14.87 -4.66 -1.79
N TYR A 20 13.62 -5.13 -1.74
CA TYR A 20 13.03 -5.74 -0.54
C TYR A 20 12.56 -7.16 -0.84
N GLU A 21 12.80 -8.07 0.10
CA GLU A 21 12.12 -9.38 0.12
C GLU A 21 10.65 -9.17 0.50
N LEU A 22 9.82 -8.98 -0.53
CA LEU A 22 8.39 -8.77 -0.43
C LEU A 22 7.64 -10.10 -0.51
N LYS A 23 6.60 -10.28 0.32
CA LYS A 23 5.73 -11.45 0.22
C LYS A 23 4.86 -11.35 -1.04
N ASN A 24 4.32 -12.47 -1.51
CA ASN A 24 3.41 -12.50 -2.66
C ASN A 24 2.23 -11.51 -2.51
N LEU A 25 1.72 -11.34 -1.29
CA LEU A 25 0.66 -10.38 -1.00
C LEU A 25 1.12 -8.92 -1.21
N ASP A 26 2.32 -8.57 -0.73
CA ASP A 26 2.91 -7.24 -0.91
C ASP A 26 3.09 -6.94 -2.42
N LEU A 27 3.54 -7.93 -3.20
CA LEU A 27 3.69 -7.81 -4.65
C LEU A 27 2.36 -7.56 -5.36
N GLN A 28 1.28 -8.26 -4.95
CA GLN A 28 -0.07 -8.02 -5.48
C GLN A 28 -0.59 -6.61 -5.13
N ILE A 29 -0.32 -6.15 -3.90
CA ILE A 29 -0.66 -4.79 -3.48
C ILE A 29 0.09 -3.77 -4.35
N LEU A 30 1.39 -3.96 -4.58
CA LEU A 30 2.19 -3.09 -5.44
C LEU A 30 1.67 -3.05 -6.88
N GLN A 31 1.35 -4.19 -7.48
CA GLN A 31 0.76 -4.25 -8.82
C GLN A 31 -0.56 -3.47 -8.91
N LYS A 32 -1.43 -3.64 -7.91
CA LYS A 32 -2.70 -2.89 -7.86
C LYS A 32 -2.47 -1.40 -7.67
N VAL A 33 -1.51 -0.98 -6.86
CA VAL A 33 -1.29 0.45 -6.58
C VAL A 33 -0.56 1.15 -7.71
N GLN A 34 0.26 0.43 -8.50
CA GLN A 34 0.95 0.96 -9.67
C GLN A 34 0.01 1.52 -10.75
N GLN A 35 -1.24 1.08 -10.80
CA GLN A 35 -2.25 1.59 -11.74
C GLN A 35 -2.84 2.95 -11.32
N TYR A 36 -2.56 3.41 -10.10
CA TYR A 36 -3.11 4.64 -9.53
C TYR A 36 -2.08 5.78 -9.52
N GLN A 37 -2.56 7.00 -9.25
CA GLN A 37 -1.68 8.15 -9.09
C GLN A 37 -0.96 8.06 -7.74
N ILE A 38 0.31 7.66 -7.75
CA ILE A 38 1.15 7.65 -6.56
C ILE A 38 1.45 9.09 -6.13
N ILE A 39 1.18 9.38 -4.87
CA ILE A 39 1.46 10.68 -4.24
C ILE A 39 2.81 10.63 -3.54
N SER A 40 3.04 9.57 -2.75
CA SER A 40 4.27 9.42 -1.98
C SER A 40 4.55 7.96 -1.64
N ILE A 41 5.83 7.68 -1.41
CA ILE A 41 6.35 6.40 -0.94
C ILE A 41 7.27 6.71 0.24
N CYS A 42 6.94 6.20 1.42
CA CYS A 42 7.73 6.36 2.64
C CYS A 42 8.26 5.00 3.07
N CYS A 43 9.57 4.92 3.33
CA CYS A 43 10.24 3.70 3.79
C CYS A 43 10.95 4.02 5.10
N THR A 44 10.96 3.07 6.04
CA THR A 44 11.72 3.19 7.27
C THR A 44 12.57 1.95 7.53
N THR A 45 13.73 2.14 8.15
CA THR A 45 14.61 1.06 8.64
C THR A 45 14.37 0.79 10.12
N GLU A 46 13.97 1.80 10.90
CA GLU A 46 13.71 1.73 12.34
C GLU A 46 12.24 2.04 12.64
N GLY A 47 11.65 1.40 13.65
CA GLY A 47 10.22 1.54 13.95
C GLY A 47 9.32 1.05 12.80
N GLY A 48 8.12 1.63 12.68
CA GLY A 48 7.15 1.19 11.70
C GLY A 48 5.93 2.10 11.51
N PHE A 49 5.15 1.80 10.48
CA PHE A 49 3.85 2.41 10.21
C PHE A 49 2.74 1.58 10.83
N ASP A 50 1.85 2.24 11.56
CA ASP A 50 0.68 1.62 12.16
C ASP A 50 -0.37 1.21 11.11
N LYS A 51 -0.88 -0.03 11.22
CA LYS A 51 -1.82 -0.64 10.28
C LYS A 51 -3.07 0.21 10.03
N LYS A 52 -3.62 0.82 11.08
CA LYS A 52 -4.93 1.46 11.05
C LYS A 52 -4.83 2.92 10.60
N THR A 53 -3.81 3.61 11.07
CA THR A 53 -3.67 5.06 10.91
C THR A 53 -2.63 5.43 9.84
N GLY A 54 -1.70 4.53 9.54
CA GLY A 54 -0.53 4.82 8.72
C GLY A 54 0.42 5.85 9.35
N ALA A 55 0.30 6.10 10.67
CA ALA A 55 1.21 6.96 11.41
C ALA A 55 2.52 6.24 11.68
N PHE A 56 3.63 6.98 11.64
CA PHE A 56 4.95 6.45 11.96
C PHE A 56 5.19 6.46 13.47
N TYR A 57 5.73 5.35 13.98
CA TYR A 57 6.17 5.22 15.36
C TYR A 57 7.60 4.71 15.38
N THR A 58 8.42 5.32 16.23
CA THR A 58 9.84 4.95 16.43
C THR A 58 10.02 3.67 17.24
N GLN A 59 9.01 3.30 18.04
CA GLN A 59 9.01 2.09 18.85
C GLN A 59 8.59 0.90 18.00
N ASP A 60 9.27 -0.24 18.17
CA ASP A 60 8.84 -1.47 17.55
C ASP A 60 7.54 -1.97 18.16
N ARG A 61 6.53 -2.12 17.31
CA ARG A 61 5.20 -2.65 17.66
C ARG A 61 5.02 -4.00 16.98
N THR A 62 4.12 -4.81 17.54
CA THR A 62 3.79 -6.17 17.05
C THR A 62 3.45 -6.22 15.56
N LEU A 63 2.98 -5.11 14.96
CA LEU A 63 2.77 -5.00 13.52
C LEU A 63 3.45 -3.74 12.98
N ASN A 64 4.75 -3.87 12.70
CA ASN A 64 5.55 -2.85 12.06
C ASN A 64 5.57 -3.02 10.54
N TYR A 65 4.79 -2.21 9.83
CA TYR A 65 4.95 -2.09 8.38
C TYR A 65 6.10 -1.14 8.07
N LYS A 66 7.01 -1.53 7.17
CA LYS A 66 8.19 -0.72 6.84
C LYS A 66 7.99 0.24 5.68
N ILE A 67 6.95 0.02 4.87
CA ILE A 67 6.70 0.79 3.66
C ILE A 67 5.26 1.25 3.63
N LYS A 68 5.05 2.56 3.43
CA LYS A 68 3.76 3.19 3.20
C LYS A 68 3.72 3.81 1.80
N ILE A 69 2.66 3.51 1.07
CA ILE A 69 2.42 4.08 -0.27
C ILE A 69 1.09 4.81 -0.24
N SER A 70 1.13 6.11 -0.50
CA SER A 70 -0.08 6.94 -0.60
C SER A 70 -0.41 7.19 -2.07
N PHE A 71 -1.67 7.04 -2.43
CA PHE A 71 -2.12 7.10 -3.82
C PHE A 71 -3.54 7.68 -3.91
N LYS A 72 -3.93 8.07 -5.13
CA LYS A 72 -5.30 8.43 -5.49
C LYS A 72 -5.75 7.58 -6.66
N ARG A 73 -6.95 7.00 -6.57
CA ARG A 73 -7.54 6.22 -7.67
C ARG A 73 -7.82 7.08 -8.90
N THR A 74 -8.25 8.32 -8.68
CA THR A 74 -8.43 9.35 -9.71
C THR A 74 -7.95 10.69 -9.16
N PRO A 75 -7.63 11.69 -10.00
CA PRO A 75 -7.13 12.99 -9.53
C PRO A 75 -8.05 13.69 -8.50
N THR A 76 -9.35 13.46 -8.62
CA THR A 76 -10.42 14.01 -7.75
C THR A 76 -10.73 13.15 -6.53
N SER A 77 -10.21 11.91 -6.46
CA SER A 77 -10.43 11.02 -5.32
C SER A 77 -9.70 11.51 -4.07
N PRO A 78 -10.21 11.19 -2.87
CA PRO A 78 -9.44 11.36 -1.64
C PRO A 78 -8.17 10.50 -1.69
N SER A 79 -7.15 10.93 -0.97
CA SER A 79 -5.90 10.17 -0.84
C SER A 79 -6.13 8.93 0.01
N GLU A 80 -5.72 7.78 -0.51
CA GLU A 80 -5.68 6.49 0.18
C GLU A 80 -4.23 6.10 0.47
N PHE A 81 -4.03 5.08 1.30
CA PHE A 81 -2.72 4.49 1.50
C PHE A 81 -2.80 2.97 1.65
N VAL A 82 -1.70 2.30 1.31
CA VAL A 82 -1.44 0.91 1.66
C VAL A 82 -0.13 0.81 2.44
N LEU A 83 -0.02 -0.26 3.21
CA LEU A 83 1.15 -0.62 3.97
C LEU A 83 1.61 -2.00 3.51
N ILE A 84 2.92 -2.15 3.29
CA ILE A 84 3.54 -3.41 2.86
C ILE A 84 4.79 -3.67 3.70
N LYS A 85 5.35 -4.88 3.58
CA LYS A 85 6.55 -5.32 4.30
C LYS A 85 6.34 -5.23 5.82
N ALA A 86 5.41 -6.03 6.33
CA ALA A 86 5.30 -6.29 7.76
C ALA A 86 6.48 -7.17 8.21
N GLU A 87 7.12 -6.81 9.33
CA GLU A 87 8.20 -7.63 9.92
C GLU A 87 7.69 -8.96 10.48
N GLU A 88 6.52 -8.96 11.10
CA GLU A 88 5.86 -10.17 11.56
C GLU A 88 4.79 -10.63 10.54
N ALA A 89 4.65 -11.94 10.37
CA ALA A 89 3.64 -12.50 9.48
C ALA A 89 2.26 -12.32 10.09
N GLU A 90 1.42 -11.49 9.47
CA GLU A 90 -0.02 -11.64 9.66
C GLU A 90 -0.43 -13.01 9.11
N GLU A 91 -0.93 -13.89 9.98
CA GLU A 91 -1.86 -14.93 9.55
C GLU A 91 -3.10 -14.24 8.97
N ASP A 92 -3.54 -14.71 7.80
CA ASP A 92 -4.50 -14.08 6.89
C ASP A 92 -5.75 -13.46 7.55
N PHE A 93 -5.80 -12.14 7.65
CA PHE A 93 -7.03 -11.40 7.99
C PHE A 93 -7.21 -10.12 7.17
N PHE A 94 -7.00 -10.18 5.85
CA PHE A 94 -7.44 -9.12 4.95
C PHE A 94 -8.63 -9.55 4.09
N ASN A 95 -9.81 -9.37 4.67
CA ASN A 95 -11.07 -9.36 3.95
C ASN A 95 -11.12 -8.07 3.11
N PHE A 96 -10.71 -8.13 1.85
CA PHE A 96 -11.07 -7.08 0.89
C PHE A 96 -12.59 -6.99 0.85
N PRO A 97 -13.23 -5.81 1.02
CA PRO A 97 -14.66 -5.68 0.79
C PRO A 97 -14.91 -5.93 -0.68
N ASN A 98 -15.20 -7.19 -1.01
CA ASN A 98 -15.67 -7.62 -2.31
C ASN A 98 -17.06 -7.00 -2.45
N LYS A 99 -17.16 -5.85 -3.13
CA LYS A 99 -18.44 -5.39 -3.66
C LYS A 99 -18.90 -6.37 -4.74
N LYS A 100 -19.45 -7.50 -4.31
CA LYS A 100 -20.38 -8.34 -5.08
C LYS A 100 -21.64 -8.53 -4.25
N ALA A 101 -22.46 -7.49 -4.24
CA ALA A 101 -23.88 -7.60 -3.93
C ALA A 101 -24.65 -6.73 -4.92
N VAL A 102 -24.48 -7.02 -6.21
CA VAL A 102 -25.50 -6.78 -7.21
C VAL A 102 -25.70 -8.12 -7.89
N LEU A 103 -26.77 -8.81 -7.52
CA LEU A 103 -27.71 -9.47 -8.44
C LEU A 103 -28.74 -10.30 -7.66
N ASN A 104 -30.00 -10.00 -7.97
CA ASN A 104 -31.18 -10.84 -7.91
C ASN A 104 -31.78 -11.17 -6.53
N LYS A 105 -32.91 -10.50 -6.27
CA LYS A 105 -34.22 -11.18 -6.23
C LYS A 105 -35.32 -10.22 -6.67
N ALA A 106 -35.72 -10.36 -7.93
CA ALA A 106 -37.12 -10.24 -8.28
C ALA A 106 -37.82 -11.49 -7.72
N GLY A 107 -39.02 -11.29 -7.18
CA GLY A 107 -39.86 -12.30 -6.54
C GLY A 107 -40.84 -11.61 -5.62
#